data_AF-A0A0L0S4I0-F1
#
_entry.id   AF-A0A0L0S4I0-F1
#
_cell.length_a   1.000
_cell.length_b   1.000
_cell.length_c   1.000
_cell.angle_alpha   90.00
_cell.angle_beta   90.00
_cell.angle_gamma   90.00
#
_symmetry.space_group_name_H-M   'P 1'
#
loop_
_entity.id
_entity.type
_entity.pdbx_description
1 polymer ?
#
loop_
_entity_poly.entity_id
_entity_poly.type
_entity_poly.pdbx_seq_one_letter_code
_entity_poly.pdbx_strand_id
1 'polypeptide(L)'
;MMLGRTSYYADDGDYVMDEDPGFEQTSNQSTSFAGPENLDNAVEYLNRELALNGLPSPLQFVGANENQAADIMNAMFMLLQHRQRESAYRSDLESNFRRVESDYDTMVAKLERQQDRTALVEREARAQIAKCSKLQSQLKEVNERLKVTADELKRTKSSFLKSKAQFDHEKRKWERELKQAKEKMLKLTNDRLRDAKIYFTVANPTPFRGKKLGEKDEFYAQVLHATEQRERELLAEVDHLKQSLYDLWRELQHMHASVVPGDSPPPVLNMPFELVRETIEQRVYEALQALRNEWDDHAESIAAAHALADREATIEKQNDHIRDQDDRIQVLASKLGELSNDMVQHSAQIENWLHDDDIGRAGGGDGASDIQSSASSFMQHARPLAAAGARPPFAAAAAAAPRPDPLPAYGATGVGYGASPTPSRSQAAHVVWPAT
;
A
#
# COMPACT_ATOMS: atom_id res chain seq x y z
N MET A 1 -7.24 33.74 -14.34
CA MET A 1 -6.71 33.84 -12.96
C MET A 1 -5.42 33.04 -12.90
N MET A 2 -4.29 33.72 -13.07
CA MET A 2 -2.96 33.13 -12.95
C MET A 2 -2.45 33.50 -11.57
N LEU A 3 -2.25 32.52 -10.69
CA LEU A 3 -1.64 32.74 -9.38
C LEU A 3 -0.15 32.45 -9.50
N GLY A 4 0.63 33.51 -9.23
CA GLY A 4 2.08 33.51 -9.26
C GLY A 4 2.68 32.59 -8.22
N ARG A 5 3.77 31.93 -8.62
CA ARG A 5 4.73 31.32 -7.71
C ARG A 5 5.82 32.35 -7.45
N THR A 6 5.80 32.94 -6.27
CA THR A 6 6.93 33.66 -5.69
C THR A 6 8.02 32.66 -5.36
N SER A 7 9.07 32.66 -6.18
CA SER A 7 10.35 32.00 -5.94
C SER A 7 11.13 32.84 -4.93
N TYR A 8 11.26 32.34 -3.71
CA TYR A 8 12.21 32.83 -2.71
C TYR A 8 13.16 31.68 -2.37
N TYR A 9 14.42 32.02 -2.11
CA TYR A 9 15.58 31.18 -1.77
C TYR A 9 16.42 30.68 -2.95
N ALA A 10 17.39 31.51 -3.31
CA ALA A 10 18.75 31.12 -3.69
C ALA A 10 19.63 32.36 -3.47
N ASP A 11 19.85 32.68 -2.20
CA ASP A 11 20.92 33.58 -1.79
C ASP A 11 22.08 32.67 -1.42
N ASP A 12 22.91 32.35 -2.42
CA ASP A 12 24.20 31.69 -2.25
C ASP A 12 25.15 32.72 -1.59
N GLY A 13 24.88 33.00 -0.32
CA GLY A 13 25.84 33.64 0.55
C GLY A 13 26.89 32.59 0.90
N ASP A 14 28.02 32.62 0.20
CA ASP A 14 29.30 32.09 0.67
C ASP A 14 29.56 32.67 2.07
N TYR A 15 29.04 32.00 3.10
CA TYR A 15 29.51 32.16 4.46
C TYR A 15 30.91 31.57 4.48
N VAL A 16 31.89 32.43 4.19
CA VAL A 16 33.25 32.27 4.65
C VAL A 16 33.12 32.04 6.15
N MET A 17 33.30 30.79 6.56
CA MET A 17 33.62 30.46 7.94
C MET A 17 34.93 31.19 8.22
N ASP A 18 34.85 32.42 8.74
CA ASP A 18 35.98 33.05 9.38
C ASP A 18 36.44 32.02 10.41
N GLU A 19 37.62 31.44 10.13
CA GLU A 19 38.29 30.50 11.00
C GLU A 19 38.29 31.12 12.38
N ASP A 20 37.55 30.47 13.29
CA ASP A 20 37.53 30.80 14.70
C ASP A 20 39.00 30.90 15.12
N PRO A 21 39.51 32.10 15.50
CA PRO A 21 40.90 32.23 15.89
C PRO A 21 41.00 31.40 17.15
N GLY A 22 41.56 30.19 16.97
CA GLY A 22 41.78 29.23 18.03
C GLY A 22 42.28 29.99 19.22
N PHE A 23 41.57 29.85 20.33
CA PHE A 23 41.93 30.44 21.60
C PHE A 23 43.31 29.90 21.95
N GLU A 24 44.36 30.56 21.46
CA GLU A 24 45.72 30.33 21.84
C GLU A 24 45.72 30.53 23.35
N GLN A 25 45.90 29.43 24.08
CA GLN A 25 46.37 29.46 25.44
C GLN A 25 47.69 30.21 25.42
N THR A 26 47.59 31.52 25.55
CA THR A 26 48.72 32.39 25.79
C THR A 26 49.32 31.93 27.11
N SER A 27 50.45 31.26 26.96
CA SER A 27 51.41 30.91 27.97
C SER A 27 51.43 31.95 29.10
N ASN A 28 51.33 31.46 30.34
CA ASN A 28 51.72 32.13 31.58
C ASN A 28 52.81 33.19 31.36
N GLN A 29 52.41 34.45 31.21
CA GLN A 29 53.29 35.58 31.46
C GLN A 29 53.14 35.92 32.93
N SER A 30 54.19 35.68 33.70
CA SER A 30 54.29 36.06 35.11
C SER A 30 54.40 37.58 35.25
N THR A 31 53.32 38.30 34.99
CA THR A 31 53.19 39.72 35.33
C THR A 31 52.63 39.78 36.74
N SER A 32 53.47 40.04 37.74
CA SER A 32 53.00 40.22 39.12
C SER A 32 52.02 41.40 39.16
N PHE A 33 50.79 41.16 39.59
CA PHE A 33 49.73 42.18 39.67
C PHE A 33 50.08 43.29 40.69
N ALA A 34 50.78 42.94 41.77
CA ALA A 34 51.24 43.87 42.79
C ALA A 34 52.74 43.73 43.05
N GLY A 35 53.39 44.86 43.32
CA GLY A 35 54.77 45.03 43.72
C GLY A 35 54.88 46.11 44.82
N PRO A 36 56.01 46.20 45.54
CA PRO A 36 56.17 47.15 46.65
C PRO A 36 56.00 48.63 46.23
N GLU A 37 56.26 48.96 44.97
CA GLU A 37 56.12 50.30 44.39
C GLU A 37 54.68 50.69 44.01
N ASN A 38 53.75 49.74 43.88
CA ASN A 38 52.37 50.02 43.44
C ASN A 38 51.28 49.44 44.36
N LEU A 39 51.67 49.00 45.55
CA LEU A 39 50.80 48.27 46.49
C LEU A 39 49.54 49.05 46.87
N ASP A 40 49.64 50.34 47.18
CA ASP A 40 48.49 51.17 47.58
C ASP A 40 47.45 51.29 46.45
N ASN A 41 47.93 51.50 45.22
CA ASN A 41 47.09 51.57 44.03
C ASN A 41 46.45 50.21 43.71
N ALA A 42 47.18 49.11 43.92
CA ALA A 42 46.67 47.75 43.73
C ALA A 42 45.58 47.40 44.75
N VAL A 43 45.74 47.83 46.01
CA VAL A 43 44.74 47.67 47.07
C VAL A 43 43.47 48.48 46.78
N GLU A 44 43.60 49.74 46.37
CA GLU A 44 42.46 50.57 45.98
C GLU A 44 41.70 49.96 44.79
N TYR A 45 42.43 49.53 43.76
CA TYR A 45 41.84 48.84 42.61
C TYR A 45 41.10 47.57 43.02
N LEU A 46 41.72 46.71 43.83
CA LEU A 46 41.13 45.45 44.26
C LEU A 46 39.86 45.69 45.09
N ASN A 47 39.88 46.65 46.01
CA ASN A 47 38.70 47.02 46.80
C ASN A 47 37.56 47.55 45.94
N ARG A 48 37.86 48.30 44.87
CA ARG A 48 36.86 48.74 43.90
C ARG A 48 36.27 47.56 43.12
N GLU A 49 37.11 46.67 42.61
CA GLU A 49 36.65 45.49 41.86
C GLU A 49 35.83 44.54 42.75
N LEU A 50 36.25 44.30 43.99
CA LEU A 50 35.47 43.53 44.95
C LEU A 50 34.10 44.16 45.19
N ALA A 51 34.02 45.48 45.39
CA ALA A 51 32.76 46.18 45.57
C ALA A 51 31.85 46.07 44.33
N LEU A 52 32.40 46.20 43.11
CA LEU A 52 31.66 46.05 41.86
C LEU A 52 31.10 44.63 41.66
N ASN A 53 31.83 43.62 42.11
CA ASN A 53 31.41 42.22 42.08
C ASN A 53 30.55 41.82 43.29
N GLY A 54 30.14 42.79 44.13
CA GLY A 54 29.26 42.56 45.28
C GLY A 54 29.93 41.81 46.44
N LEU A 55 31.26 41.83 46.52
CA LEU A 55 32.06 41.20 47.56
C LEU A 55 32.43 42.21 48.67
N PRO A 56 32.78 41.73 49.89
CA PRO A 56 33.14 42.59 51.02
C PRO A 56 34.32 43.50 50.71
N SER A 57 34.14 44.80 50.93
CA SER A 57 35.09 45.88 50.69
C SER A 57 34.74 47.08 51.59
N PRO A 58 35.71 47.87 52.10
CA PRO A 58 37.15 47.82 51.82
C PRO A 58 37.90 46.82 52.71
N LEU A 59 38.83 46.09 52.11
CA LEU A 59 39.79 45.23 52.78
C LEU A 59 41.10 45.98 53.02
N GLN A 60 41.67 45.82 54.22
CA GLN A 60 42.95 46.42 54.59
C GLN A 60 44.05 45.36 54.55
N PHE A 61 44.91 45.40 53.54
CA PHE A 61 45.98 44.40 53.34
C PHE A 61 47.28 44.74 54.05
N VAL A 62 47.60 46.04 54.18
CA VAL A 62 48.84 46.52 54.81
C VAL A 62 48.55 46.86 56.28
N GLY A 63 49.27 46.22 57.20
CA GLY A 63 49.09 46.41 58.65
C GLY A 63 47.78 45.84 59.20
N ALA A 64 47.25 44.77 58.57
CA ALA A 64 45.99 44.14 58.95
C ALA A 64 46.01 43.59 60.39
N ASN A 65 44.94 43.86 61.15
CA ASN A 65 44.68 43.17 62.42
C ASN A 65 44.01 41.81 62.21
N GLU A 66 43.88 40.99 63.26
CA GLU A 66 43.30 39.63 63.17
C GLU A 66 41.90 39.60 62.54
N ASN A 67 41.06 40.59 62.82
CA ASN A 67 39.71 40.71 62.24
C ASN A 67 39.77 41.04 60.74
N GLN A 68 40.64 41.97 60.34
CA GLN A 68 40.84 42.33 58.93
C GLN A 68 41.46 41.19 58.12
N ALA A 69 42.35 40.40 58.73
CA ALA A 69 42.88 39.18 58.13
C ALA A 69 41.75 38.15 57.90
N ALA A 70 40.83 38.00 58.85
CA ALA A 70 39.64 37.15 58.69
C ALA A 70 38.71 37.64 57.57
N ASP A 71 38.49 38.95 57.44
CA ASP A 71 37.70 39.54 56.36
C ASP A 71 38.32 39.28 54.98
N ILE A 72 39.66 39.36 54.87
CA ILE A 72 40.40 39.02 53.65
C ILE A 72 40.23 37.53 53.33
N MET A 73 40.39 36.65 54.31
CA MET A 73 40.24 35.20 54.12
C MET A 73 38.81 34.84 53.67
N ASN A 74 37.80 35.46 54.27
CA ASN A 74 36.40 35.28 53.88
C ASN A 74 36.12 35.78 52.46
N ALA A 75 36.67 36.94 52.08
CA ALA A 75 36.55 37.45 50.71
C ALA A 75 37.23 36.53 49.68
N MET A 76 38.44 36.03 49.99
CA MET A 76 39.14 35.03 49.15
C MET A 76 38.34 33.73 49.04
N PHE A 77 37.77 33.24 50.15
CA PHE A 77 36.92 32.07 50.15
C PHE A 77 35.68 32.25 49.26
N MET A 78 35.01 33.40 49.34
CA MET A 78 33.87 33.71 48.48
C MET A 78 34.25 33.81 47.01
N LEU A 79 35.40 34.38 46.66
CA LEU A 79 35.92 34.37 45.29
C LEU A 79 36.15 32.96 44.77
N LEU A 80 36.75 32.08 45.58
CA LEU A 80 36.96 30.68 45.21
C LEU A 80 35.64 29.94 45.03
N GLN A 81 34.69 30.11 45.94
CA GLN A 81 33.35 29.54 45.81
C GLN A 81 32.61 30.08 44.59
N HIS A 82 32.74 31.37 44.30
CA HIS A 82 32.12 32.00 43.15
C HIS A 82 32.67 31.41 41.86
N ARG A 83 34.00 31.32 41.72
CA ARG A 83 34.67 30.68 40.58
C ARG A 83 34.24 29.21 40.42
N GLN A 84 34.14 28.45 41.50
CA GLN A 84 33.68 27.06 41.44
C GLN A 84 32.23 26.96 40.94
N ARG A 85 31.34 27.82 41.45
CA ARG A 85 29.94 27.89 41.01
C ARG A 85 29.82 28.31 39.54
N GLU A 86 30.57 29.31 39.10
CA GLU A 86 30.60 29.73 37.71
C GLU A 86 31.13 28.63 36.79
N SER A 87 32.20 27.94 37.20
CA SER A 87 32.74 26.81 36.44
C SER A 87 31.73 25.69 36.29
N ALA A 88 31.00 25.34 37.36
CA ALA A 88 29.94 24.34 37.31
C ALA A 88 28.80 24.79 36.38
N TYR A 89 28.36 26.05 36.50
CA TYR A 89 27.31 26.62 35.65
C TYR A 89 27.70 26.62 34.17
N ARG A 90 28.95 26.97 33.84
CA ARG A 90 29.45 26.92 32.44
C ARG A 90 29.45 25.49 31.91
N SER A 91 29.91 24.52 32.70
CA SER A 91 29.88 23.10 32.34
C SER A 91 28.45 22.61 32.08
N ASP A 92 27.48 23.00 32.92
CA ASP A 92 26.07 22.65 32.73
C ASP A 92 25.49 23.28 31.47
N LEU A 93 25.84 24.53 31.19
CA LEU A 93 25.41 25.24 29.97
C LEU A 93 25.96 24.56 28.72
N GLU A 94 27.24 24.20 28.71
CA GLU A 94 27.89 23.48 27.61
C GLU A 94 27.26 22.10 27.39
N SER A 95 26.98 21.36 28.48
CA SER A 95 26.29 20.07 28.37
C SER A 95 24.88 20.21 27.81
N ASN A 96 24.15 21.25 28.22
CA ASN A 96 22.81 21.53 27.68
C ASN A 96 22.89 21.94 26.21
N PHE A 97 23.86 22.77 25.83
CA PHE A 97 24.08 23.18 24.44
C PHE A 97 24.34 21.97 23.55
N ARG A 98 25.28 21.09 23.93
CA ARG A 98 25.57 19.84 23.20
C ARG A 98 24.35 18.94 23.05
N ARG A 99 23.50 18.85 24.09
CA ARG A 99 22.25 18.08 24.00
C ARG A 99 21.28 18.69 22.98
N VAL A 100 21.08 20.00 23.04
CA VAL A 100 20.17 20.71 22.11
C VAL A 100 20.67 20.60 20.67
N GLU A 101 21.98 20.70 20.46
CA GLU A 101 22.62 20.52 19.15
C GLU A 101 22.41 19.11 18.62
N SER A 102 22.65 18.08 19.43
CA SER A 102 22.38 16.68 19.06
C SER A 102 20.90 16.42 18.76
N ASP A 103 19.98 17.04 19.51
CA ASP A 103 18.54 16.94 19.27
C ASP A 103 18.17 17.63 17.96
N TYR A 104 18.76 18.80 17.68
CA TYR A 104 18.59 19.54 16.44
C TYR A 104 19.02 18.70 15.23
N ASP A 105 20.23 18.14 15.24
CA ASP A 105 20.75 17.29 14.16
C ASP A 105 19.84 16.08 13.92
N THR A 106 19.35 15.47 15.00
CA THR A 106 18.41 14.34 14.92
C THR A 106 17.09 14.76 14.27
N MET A 107 16.59 15.95 14.56
CA MET A 107 15.36 16.47 13.95
C MET A 107 15.55 16.86 12.50
N VAL A 108 16.69 17.46 12.14
CA VAL A 108 17.06 17.78 10.75
C VAL A 108 17.12 16.50 9.91
N ALA A 109 17.82 15.47 10.39
CA ALA A 109 17.91 14.19 9.68
C ALA A 109 16.53 13.50 9.52
N LYS A 110 15.62 13.66 10.50
CA LYS A 110 14.24 13.17 10.38
C LYS A 110 13.44 13.96 9.35
N LEU A 111 13.59 15.28 9.32
CA LEU A 111 12.93 16.16 8.38
C LEU A 111 13.33 15.83 6.94
N GLU A 112 14.62 15.67 6.67
CA GLU A 112 15.14 15.28 5.34
C GLU A 112 14.56 13.93 4.88
N ARG A 113 14.58 12.91 5.74
CA ARG A 113 13.97 11.59 5.42
C ARG A 113 12.48 11.70 5.12
N GLN A 114 11.75 12.56 5.82
CA GLN A 114 10.32 12.79 5.57
C GLN A 114 10.08 13.55 4.25
N GLN A 115 10.94 14.51 3.92
CA GLN A 115 10.90 15.20 2.63
C GLN A 115 11.13 14.24 1.46
N ASP A 116 12.15 13.37 1.56
CA ASP A 116 12.42 12.34 0.55
C ASP A 116 11.24 11.38 0.36
N ARG A 117 10.64 10.92 1.47
CA ARG A 117 9.46 10.06 1.43
C ARG A 117 8.26 10.76 0.78
N THR A 118 8.07 12.04 1.05
CA THR A 118 6.99 12.84 0.45
C THR A 118 7.23 12.98 -1.05
N ALA A 119 8.45 13.32 -1.47
CA ALA A 119 8.81 13.42 -2.87
C ALA A 119 8.63 12.09 -3.64
N LEU A 120 8.94 10.96 -3.00
CA LEU A 120 8.69 9.63 -3.56
C LEU A 120 7.20 9.36 -3.75
N VAL A 121 6.39 9.54 -2.70
CA VAL A 121 4.93 9.32 -2.76
C VAL A 121 4.27 10.25 -3.80
N GLU A 122 4.73 11.48 -3.93
CA GLU A 122 4.24 12.38 -4.99
C GLU A 122 4.55 11.87 -6.40
N ARG A 123 5.74 11.30 -6.63
CA ARG A 123 6.12 10.71 -7.92
C ARG A 123 5.23 9.50 -8.23
N GLU A 124 5.02 8.63 -7.24
CA GLU A 124 4.14 7.46 -7.36
C GLU A 124 2.69 7.88 -7.65
N ALA A 125 2.17 8.88 -6.93
CA ALA A 125 0.84 9.41 -7.16
C ALA A 125 0.67 9.96 -8.59
N ARG A 126 1.66 10.71 -9.10
CA ARG A 126 1.66 11.19 -10.50
C ARG A 126 1.68 10.04 -11.51
N ALA A 127 2.45 8.98 -11.25
CA ALA A 127 2.48 7.80 -12.10
C ALA A 127 1.11 7.09 -12.13
N GLN A 128 0.45 6.95 -10.98
CA GLN A 128 -0.88 6.36 -10.90
C GLN A 128 -1.94 7.22 -11.60
N ILE A 129 -1.90 8.54 -11.44
CA ILE A 129 -2.80 9.46 -12.16
C ILE A 129 -2.64 9.30 -13.68
N ALA A 130 -1.40 9.20 -14.18
CA ALA A 130 -1.14 8.96 -15.59
C ALA A 130 -1.69 7.60 -16.07
N LYS A 131 -1.53 6.54 -15.26
CA LYS A 131 -2.10 5.20 -15.53
C LYS A 131 -3.63 5.25 -15.59
N CYS A 132 -4.28 5.88 -14.61
CA CYS A 132 -5.73 6.06 -14.57
C CYS A 132 -6.24 6.84 -15.79
N SER A 133 -5.56 7.92 -16.18
CA SER A 133 -5.90 8.71 -17.38
C SER A 133 -5.84 7.86 -18.66
N LYS A 134 -4.79 7.03 -18.81
CA LYS A 134 -4.64 6.10 -19.93
C LYS A 134 -5.73 5.03 -19.95
N LEU A 135 -6.05 4.42 -18.81
CA LEU A 135 -7.13 3.43 -18.72
C LEU A 135 -8.49 4.06 -19.04
N GLN A 136 -8.72 5.29 -18.60
CA GLN A 136 -9.95 6.02 -18.89
C GLN A 136 -10.09 6.33 -20.39
N SER A 137 -9.01 6.66 -21.10
CA SER A 137 -9.06 6.88 -22.55
C SER A 137 -9.32 5.57 -23.31
N GLN A 138 -8.68 4.47 -22.90
CA GLN A 138 -8.93 3.14 -23.45
C GLN A 138 -10.38 2.69 -23.23
N LEU A 139 -10.93 2.91 -22.04
CA LEU A 139 -12.33 2.59 -21.73
C LEU A 139 -13.29 3.37 -22.62
N LYS A 140 -13.03 4.67 -22.84
CA LYS A 140 -13.82 5.50 -23.76
C LYS A 140 -13.76 4.97 -25.19
N GLU A 141 -12.59 4.57 -25.66
CA GLU A 141 -12.40 3.99 -26.99
C GLU A 141 -13.19 2.68 -27.17
N VAL A 142 -13.07 1.75 -26.21
CA VAL A 142 -13.81 0.48 -26.23
C VAL A 142 -15.32 0.71 -26.20
N ASN A 143 -15.80 1.66 -25.38
CA ASN A 143 -17.21 1.99 -25.31
C ASN A 143 -17.73 2.56 -26.64
N GLU A 144 -16.93 3.37 -27.34
CA GLU A 144 -17.31 3.90 -28.65
C GLU A 144 -17.35 2.78 -29.71
N ARG A 145 -16.37 1.86 -29.71
CA ARG A 145 -16.40 0.67 -30.57
C ARG A 145 -17.63 -0.19 -30.30
N LEU A 146 -17.99 -0.40 -29.03
CA LEU A 146 -19.17 -1.16 -28.65
C LEU A 146 -20.45 -0.51 -29.20
N LYS A 147 -20.60 0.82 -29.10
CA LYS A 147 -21.74 1.53 -29.70
C LYS A 147 -21.83 1.33 -31.21
N VAL A 148 -20.70 1.47 -31.92
CA VAL A 148 -20.65 1.26 -33.38
C VAL A 148 -21.09 -0.15 -33.73
N THR A 149 -20.54 -1.18 -33.07
CA THR A 149 -20.92 -2.58 -33.34
C THR A 149 -22.38 -2.87 -33.01
N ALA A 150 -22.94 -2.27 -31.94
CA ALA A 150 -24.35 -2.39 -31.60
C ALA A 150 -25.27 -1.76 -32.67
N ASP A 151 -24.89 -0.60 -33.20
CA ASP A 151 -25.61 0.06 -34.29
C ASP A 151 -25.54 -0.75 -35.59
N GLU A 152 -24.38 -1.33 -35.93
CA GLU A 152 -24.22 -2.23 -37.07
C GLU A 152 -25.05 -3.50 -36.93
N LEU A 153 -25.06 -4.12 -35.75
CA LEU A 153 -25.91 -5.27 -35.44
C LEU A 153 -27.40 -4.93 -35.59
N LYS A 154 -27.82 -3.75 -35.13
CA LYS A 154 -29.19 -3.27 -35.31
C LYS A 154 -29.55 -3.07 -36.79
N ARG A 155 -28.63 -2.51 -37.59
CA ARG A 155 -28.81 -2.31 -39.04
C ARG A 155 -28.89 -3.65 -39.79
N THR A 156 -27.98 -4.58 -39.51
CA THR A 156 -27.97 -5.91 -40.12
C THR A 156 -29.20 -6.72 -39.75
N LYS A 157 -29.61 -6.73 -38.48
CA LYS A 157 -30.87 -7.35 -38.03
C LYS A 157 -32.08 -6.79 -38.77
N SER A 158 -32.17 -5.47 -38.92
CA SER A 158 -33.25 -4.82 -39.69
C SER A 158 -33.24 -5.24 -41.17
N SER A 159 -32.06 -5.26 -41.80
CA SER A 159 -31.88 -5.72 -43.17
C SER A 159 -32.30 -7.18 -43.36
N PHE A 160 -31.88 -8.06 -42.45
CA PHE A 160 -32.24 -9.47 -42.45
C PHE A 160 -33.75 -9.69 -42.33
N LEU A 161 -34.42 -9.00 -41.41
CA LEU A 161 -35.88 -9.09 -41.27
C LEU A 161 -36.62 -8.64 -42.53
N LYS A 162 -36.14 -7.58 -43.20
CA LYS A 162 -36.69 -7.14 -44.50
C LYS A 162 -36.51 -8.21 -45.58
N SER A 163 -35.30 -8.77 -45.69
CA SER A 163 -34.99 -9.84 -46.64
C SER A 163 -35.84 -11.09 -46.40
N LYS A 164 -35.99 -11.52 -45.15
CA LYS A 164 -36.87 -12.63 -44.76
C LYS A 164 -38.32 -12.38 -45.18
N ALA A 165 -38.86 -11.18 -44.91
CA ALA A 165 -40.22 -10.82 -45.30
C ALA A 165 -40.39 -10.82 -46.84
N GLN A 166 -39.38 -10.38 -47.58
CA GLN A 166 -39.35 -10.44 -49.05
C GLN A 166 -39.36 -11.89 -49.56
N PHE A 167 -38.50 -12.75 -49.02
CA PHE A 167 -38.46 -14.17 -49.37
C PHE A 167 -39.79 -14.87 -49.06
N ASP A 168 -40.41 -14.59 -47.91
CA ASP A 168 -41.73 -15.14 -47.58
C ASP A 168 -42.80 -14.69 -48.58
N HIS A 169 -42.76 -13.44 -49.04
CA HIS A 169 -43.67 -12.95 -50.07
C HIS A 169 -43.44 -13.65 -51.43
N GLU A 170 -42.19 -13.77 -51.87
CA GLU A 170 -41.83 -14.46 -53.12
C GLU A 170 -42.21 -15.94 -53.06
N LYS A 171 -41.96 -16.61 -51.94
CA LYS A 171 -42.39 -18.00 -51.71
C LYS A 171 -43.89 -18.16 -51.88
N ARG A 172 -44.70 -17.32 -51.22
CA ARG A 172 -46.17 -17.34 -51.36
C ARG A 172 -46.64 -17.03 -52.79
N LYS A 173 -45.89 -16.22 -53.55
CA LYS A 173 -46.15 -15.95 -54.95
C LYS A 173 -45.91 -17.21 -55.80
N TRP A 174 -44.76 -17.86 -55.63
CA TRP A 174 -44.42 -19.12 -56.29
C TRP A 174 -45.40 -20.25 -55.97
N GLU A 175 -45.82 -20.39 -54.71
CA GLU A 175 -46.82 -21.38 -54.31
C GLU A 175 -48.17 -21.19 -55.05
N ARG A 176 -48.60 -19.93 -55.23
CA ARG A 176 -49.81 -19.60 -55.99
C ARG A 176 -49.65 -19.91 -57.48
N GLU A 177 -48.54 -19.53 -58.09
CA GLU A 177 -48.26 -19.80 -59.51
C GLU A 177 -48.17 -21.30 -59.79
N LEU A 178 -47.50 -22.06 -58.91
CA LEU A 178 -47.42 -23.51 -58.99
C LEU A 178 -48.80 -24.16 -58.88
N LYS A 179 -49.65 -23.68 -57.95
CA LYS A 179 -51.03 -24.15 -57.82
C LYS A 179 -51.83 -23.91 -59.10
N GLN A 180 -51.75 -22.70 -59.68
CA GLN A 180 -52.41 -22.38 -60.94
C GLN A 180 -51.90 -23.25 -62.11
N ALA A 181 -50.59 -23.52 -62.19
CA ALA A 181 -50.02 -24.39 -63.21
C ALA A 181 -50.53 -25.83 -63.07
N LYS A 182 -50.59 -26.36 -61.85
CA LYS A 182 -51.18 -27.68 -61.55
C LYS A 182 -52.65 -27.76 -61.96
N GLU A 183 -53.45 -26.74 -61.63
CA GLU A 183 -54.87 -26.67 -62.01
C GLU A 183 -55.06 -26.65 -63.54
N LYS A 184 -54.25 -25.86 -64.27
CA LYS A 184 -54.27 -25.84 -65.75
C LYS A 184 -53.92 -27.20 -66.35
N MET A 185 -52.89 -27.87 -65.82
CA MET A 185 -52.48 -29.19 -66.28
C MET A 185 -53.54 -30.26 -66.00
N LEU A 186 -54.16 -30.22 -64.81
CA LEU A 186 -55.28 -31.11 -64.46
C LEU A 186 -56.48 -30.90 -65.40
N LYS A 187 -56.79 -29.63 -65.72
CA LYS A 187 -57.84 -29.30 -66.68
C LYS A 187 -57.53 -29.86 -68.07
N LEU A 188 -56.32 -29.61 -68.60
CA LEU A 188 -55.90 -30.11 -69.92
C LEU A 188 -55.89 -31.65 -69.99
N THR A 189 -55.46 -32.34 -68.94
CA THR A 189 -55.47 -33.80 -68.89
C THR A 189 -56.89 -34.35 -68.85
N ASN A 190 -57.77 -33.76 -68.04
CA ASN A 190 -59.18 -34.15 -67.98
C ASN A 190 -59.93 -33.87 -69.29
N ASP A 191 -59.67 -32.74 -69.94
CA ASP A 191 -60.25 -32.40 -71.25
C ASP A 191 -59.77 -33.40 -72.33
N ARG A 192 -58.47 -33.73 -72.39
CA ARG A 192 -57.94 -34.77 -73.28
C ARG A 192 -58.53 -36.16 -73.01
N LEU A 193 -58.70 -36.54 -71.74
CA LEU A 193 -59.33 -37.81 -71.35
C LEU A 193 -60.78 -37.89 -71.87
N ARG A 194 -61.53 -36.78 -71.79
CA ARG A 194 -62.90 -36.70 -72.31
C ARG A 194 -62.95 -36.76 -73.83
N ASP A 195 -62.12 -35.98 -74.52
CA ASP A 195 -62.07 -35.94 -75.99
C ASP A 195 -61.63 -37.27 -76.59
N ALA A 196 -60.72 -37.99 -75.92
CA ALA A 196 -60.23 -39.28 -76.40
C ALA A 196 -61.24 -40.44 -76.20
N LYS A 197 -62.40 -40.24 -75.55
CA LYS A 197 -63.37 -41.30 -75.19
C LYS A 197 -62.70 -42.56 -74.61
N ILE A 198 -61.62 -42.37 -73.85
CA ILE A 198 -60.89 -43.49 -73.23
C ILE A 198 -61.62 -43.84 -71.94
N TYR A 199 -62.60 -44.74 -72.04
CA TYR A 199 -63.18 -45.43 -70.89
C TYR A 199 -62.16 -46.48 -70.41
N PHE A 200 -61.18 -46.06 -69.62
CA PHE A 200 -60.36 -47.02 -68.91
C PHE A 200 -61.12 -47.47 -67.67
N THR A 201 -61.79 -48.63 -67.73
CA THR A 201 -62.08 -49.41 -66.53
C THR A 201 -60.75 -49.70 -65.87
N VAL A 202 -60.50 -49.08 -64.72
CA VAL A 202 -59.42 -49.47 -63.82
C VAL A 202 -59.77 -50.88 -63.35
N ALA A 203 -59.33 -51.87 -64.11
CA ALA A 203 -59.15 -53.20 -63.58
C ALA A 203 -58.20 -53.03 -62.40
N ASN A 204 -58.70 -53.37 -61.21
CA ASN A 204 -57.89 -53.47 -60.01
C ASN A 204 -56.56 -54.11 -60.42
N PRO A 205 -55.39 -53.43 -60.26
CA PRO A 205 -54.13 -54.08 -60.56
C PRO A 205 -54.09 -55.31 -59.66
N THR A 206 -54.23 -56.49 -60.28
CA THR A 206 -53.87 -57.73 -59.63
C THR A 206 -52.47 -57.50 -59.09
N PRO A 207 -52.19 -57.78 -57.81
CA PRO A 207 -50.86 -57.57 -57.27
C PRO A 207 -49.92 -58.34 -58.20
N PHE A 208 -49.10 -57.58 -58.93
CA PHE A 208 -48.11 -58.14 -59.80
C PHE A 208 -47.26 -59.02 -58.91
N ARG A 209 -47.48 -60.33 -59.01
CA ARG A 209 -46.67 -61.34 -58.33
C ARG A 209 -45.33 -61.26 -59.04
N GLY A 210 -44.50 -60.33 -58.56
CA GLY A 210 -43.15 -60.14 -59.03
C GLY A 210 -42.52 -61.51 -59.15
N LYS A 211 -42.01 -61.81 -60.35
CA LYS A 211 -41.00 -62.84 -60.53
C LYS A 211 -40.05 -62.70 -59.35
N LYS A 212 -39.90 -63.77 -58.56
CA LYS A 212 -38.89 -63.84 -57.51
C LYS A 212 -37.55 -63.46 -58.15
N LEU A 213 -37.10 -62.22 -57.95
CA LEU A 213 -35.73 -61.83 -58.20
C LEU A 213 -34.94 -62.39 -57.02
N GLY A 214 -34.61 -63.68 -57.14
CA GLY A 214 -33.67 -64.34 -56.25
C GLY A 214 -32.37 -63.53 -56.15
N GLU A 215 -31.78 -63.55 -54.96
CA GLU A 215 -30.55 -62.87 -54.52
C GLU A 215 -30.61 -61.34 -54.38
N LYS A 216 -31.17 -60.58 -55.34
CA LYS A 216 -31.13 -59.10 -55.24
C LYS A 216 -32.06 -58.53 -54.17
N ASP A 217 -33.26 -59.09 -54.01
CA ASP A 217 -34.19 -58.65 -52.96
C ASP A 217 -33.68 -59.01 -51.55
N GLU A 218 -32.97 -60.12 -51.40
CA GLU A 218 -32.30 -60.50 -50.15
C GLU A 218 -31.14 -59.56 -49.82
N PHE A 219 -30.37 -59.14 -50.83
CA PHE A 219 -29.32 -58.12 -50.66
C PHE A 219 -29.90 -56.76 -50.27
N TYR A 220 -30.97 -56.29 -50.93
CA TYR A 220 -31.63 -55.03 -50.55
C TYR A 220 -32.25 -55.12 -49.15
N ALA A 221 -32.84 -56.26 -48.77
CA ALA A 221 -33.35 -56.48 -47.42
C ALA A 221 -32.22 -56.48 -46.37
N GLN A 222 -31.07 -57.07 -46.70
CA GLN A 222 -29.90 -57.08 -45.83
C GLN A 222 -29.28 -55.68 -45.67
N VAL A 223 -29.21 -54.90 -46.75
CA VAL A 223 -28.77 -53.50 -46.71
C VAL A 223 -29.76 -52.66 -45.91
N LEU A 224 -31.08 -52.83 -46.10
CA LEU A 224 -32.09 -52.14 -45.31
C LEU A 224 -31.94 -52.44 -43.82
N HIS A 225 -31.81 -53.73 -43.47
CA HIS A 225 -31.61 -54.17 -42.10
C HIS A 225 -30.31 -53.60 -41.50
N ALA A 226 -29.22 -53.58 -42.27
CA ALA A 226 -27.96 -52.97 -41.84
C ALA A 226 -28.11 -51.45 -41.62
N THR A 227 -28.86 -50.74 -42.48
CA THR A 227 -29.13 -49.31 -42.30
C THR A 227 -30.02 -49.03 -41.11
N GLU A 228 -31.07 -49.82 -40.89
CA GLU A 228 -31.93 -49.71 -39.71
C GLU A 228 -31.17 -50.01 -38.42
N GLN A 229 -30.27 -51.00 -38.44
CA GLN A 229 -29.44 -51.32 -37.30
C GLN A 229 -28.43 -50.19 -37.02
N ARG A 230 -27.82 -49.61 -38.06
CA ARG A 230 -26.96 -48.43 -37.96
C ARG A 230 -27.71 -47.23 -37.38
N GLU A 231 -28.95 -47.01 -37.80
CA GLU A 231 -29.80 -45.94 -37.28
C GLU A 231 -30.13 -46.14 -35.79
N ARG A 232 -30.44 -47.38 -35.38
CA ARG A 232 -30.65 -47.71 -33.96
C ARG A 232 -29.38 -47.48 -33.12
N GLU A 233 -28.21 -47.84 -33.62
CA GLU A 233 -26.92 -47.58 -32.97
C GLU A 233 -26.67 -46.08 -32.81
N LEU A 234 -26.89 -45.29 -33.87
CA LEU A 234 -26.73 -43.83 -33.82
C LEU A 234 -27.70 -43.17 -32.82
N LEU A 235 -28.94 -43.63 -32.75
CA LEU A 235 -29.90 -43.13 -31.76
C LEU A 235 -29.46 -43.47 -30.33
N ALA A 236 -28.93 -44.68 -30.11
CA ALA A 236 -28.39 -45.08 -28.81
C ALA A 236 -27.15 -44.26 -28.42
N GLU A 237 -26.26 -43.96 -29.36
CA GLU A 237 -25.10 -43.08 -29.15
C GLU A 237 -25.54 -41.64 -28.83
N VAL A 238 -26.55 -41.13 -29.53
CA VAL A 238 -27.11 -39.79 -29.27
C VAL A 238 -27.71 -39.73 -27.87
N ASP A 239 -28.44 -40.75 -27.44
CA ASP A 239 -28.99 -40.78 -26.08
C ASP A 239 -27.89 -40.94 -25.02
N HIS A 240 -26.85 -41.72 -25.30
CA HIS A 240 -25.67 -41.80 -24.43
C HIS A 240 -24.93 -40.45 -24.31
N LEU A 241 -24.77 -39.71 -25.41
CA LEU A 241 -24.16 -38.38 -25.41
C LEU A 241 -24.99 -37.36 -24.62
N LYS A 242 -26.33 -37.39 -24.77
CA LYS A 242 -27.22 -36.56 -23.95
C LYS A 242 -27.09 -36.89 -22.47
N GLN A 243 -26.98 -38.17 -22.12
CA GLN A 243 -26.79 -38.63 -20.75
C GLN A 243 -25.46 -38.09 -20.18
N SER A 244 -24.36 -38.27 -20.91
CA SER A 244 -23.03 -37.78 -20.51
C SER A 244 -22.98 -36.26 -20.35
N LEU A 245 -23.64 -35.52 -21.26
CA LEU A 245 -23.77 -34.07 -21.15
C LEU A 245 -24.56 -33.64 -19.91
N TYR A 246 -25.63 -34.38 -19.57
CA TYR A 246 -26.41 -34.13 -18.37
C TYR A 246 -25.60 -34.41 -17.09
N ASP A 247 -24.79 -35.48 -17.09
CA ASP A 247 -23.92 -35.83 -15.96
C ASP A 247 -22.83 -34.77 -15.75
N LEU A 248 -22.15 -34.32 -16.82
CA LEU A 248 -21.18 -33.22 -16.78
C LEU A 248 -21.80 -31.91 -16.29
N TRP A 249 -23.01 -31.59 -16.77
CA TRP A 249 -23.73 -30.41 -16.33
C TRP A 249 -24.08 -30.48 -14.83
N ARG A 250 -24.50 -31.66 -14.35
CA ARG A 250 -24.79 -31.90 -12.94
C ARG A 250 -23.53 -31.74 -12.07
N GLU A 251 -22.38 -32.24 -12.52
CA GLU A 251 -21.09 -32.06 -11.84
C GLU A 251 -20.68 -30.58 -11.78
N LEU A 252 -20.78 -29.85 -12.89
CA LEU A 252 -20.53 -28.40 -12.94
C LEU A 252 -21.43 -27.64 -11.97
N GLN A 253 -22.69 -28.05 -11.84
CA GLN A 253 -23.62 -27.44 -10.90
C GLN A 253 -23.26 -27.74 -9.43
N HIS A 254 -22.77 -28.95 -9.13
CA HIS A 254 -22.27 -29.29 -7.80
C HIS A 254 -21.00 -28.49 -7.46
N MET A 255 -20.08 -28.32 -8.41
CA MET A 255 -18.89 -27.49 -8.22
C MET A 255 -19.26 -26.01 -8.01
N HIS A 256 -20.16 -25.47 -8.83
CA HIS A 256 -20.63 -24.10 -8.69
C HIS A 256 -21.33 -23.86 -7.33
N ALA A 257 -22.15 -24.80 -6.87
CA ALA A 257 -22.79 -24.72 -5.55
C ALA A 257 -21.80 -24.82 -4.38
N SER A 258 -20.64 -25.46 -4.58
CA SER A 258 -19.59 -25.54 -3.57
C SER A 258 -18.71 -24.29 -3.47
N VAL A 259 -18.66 -23.46 -4.52
CA VAL A 259 -17.81 -22.27 -4.61
C VAL A 259 -18.59 -20.98 -4.28
N VAL A 260 -19.92 -20.96 -4.50
CA VAL A 260 -20.77 -19.79 -4.21
C VAL A 260 -22.02 -20.22 -3.43
N PRO A 261 -22.06 -20.05 -2.09
CA PRO A 261 -23.25 -20.34 -1.31
C PRO A 261 -24.22 -19.16 -1.43
N GLY A 262 -25.30 -19.30 -2.21
CA GLY A 262 -26.44 -18.37 -2.08
C GLY A 262 -27.38 -18.17 -3.25
N ASP A 263 -27.06 -18.59 -4.48
CA ASP A 263 -27.93 -18.25 -5.63
C ASP A 263 -28.55 -19.49 -6.28
N SER A 264 -29.87 -19.62 -6.11
CA SER A 264 -30.69 -20.60 -6.81
C SER A 264 -30.68 -20.27 -8.32
N PRO A 265 -30.31 -21.21 -9.20
CA PRO A 265 -30.24 -20.92 -10.63
C PRO A 265 -31.64 -20.63 -11.20
N PRO A 266 -31.77 -19.62 -12.09
CA PRO A 266 -33.05 -19.23 -12.66
C PRO A 266 -33.60 -20.29 -13.64
N PRO A 267 -34.93 -20.32 -13.88
CA PRO A 267 -35.66 -21.38 -14.59
C PRO A 267 -35.44 -21.41 -16.12
N VAL A 268 -34.30 -20.92 -16.61
CA VAL A 268 -33.99 -20.77 -18.05
C VAL A 268 -33.61 -22.11 -18.70
N LEU A 269 -33.31 -23.12 -17.91
CA LEU A 269 -32.76 -24.41 -18.37
C LEU A 269 -33.78 -25.41 -18.93
N ASN A 270 -35.06 -25.04 -19.04
CA ASN A 270 -36.11 -25.92 -19.59
C ASN A 270 -36.52 -25.55 -21.04
N MET A 271 -35.72 -24.73 -21.71
CA MET A 271 -36.00 -24.27 -23.08
C MET A 271 -35.17 -25.08 -24.10
N PRO A 272 -35.71 -25.35 -25.31
CA PRO A 272 -35.00 -26.11 -26.34
C PRO A 272 -33.61 -25.53 -26.61
N PHE A 273 -32.60 -26.39 -26.73
CA PHE A 273 -31.18 -26.03 -26.83
C PHE A 273 -30.91 -24.95 -27.89
N GLU A 274 -31.61 -25.00 -29.02
CA GLU A 274 -31.53 -24.00 -30.11
C GLU A 274 -31.86 -22.56 -29.68
N LEU A 275 -32.74 -22.36 -28.69
CA LEU A 275 -33.12 -21.02 -28.20
C LEU A 275 -32.19 -20.47 -27.13
N VAL A 276 -31.44 -21.34 -26.46
CA VAL A 276 -30.57 -20.95 -25.34
C VAL A 276 -29.08 -21.10 -25.69
N ARG A 277 -28.76 -21.63 -26.87
CA ARG A 277 -27.39 -21.91 -27.31
C ARG A 277 -26.49 -20.69 -27.20
N GLU A 278 -26.89 -19.56 -27.80
CA GLU A 278 -26.09 -18.32 -27.73
C GLU A 278 -25.95 -17.82 -26.29
N THR A 279 -26.99 -17.98 -25.47
CA THR A 279 -26.97 -17.54 -24.06
C THR A 279 -26.08 -18.42 -23.19
N ILE A 280 -26.05 -19.73 -23.47
CA ILE A 280 -25.17 -20.70 -22.81
C ILE A 280 -23.73 -20.48 -23.27
N GLU A 281 -23.49 -20.35 -24.58
CA GLU A 281 -22.15 -20.07 -25.12
C GLU A 281 -21.59 -18.78 -24.51
N GLN A 282 -22.39 -17.71 -24.48
CA GLN A 282 -21.98 -16.44 -23.89
C GLN A 282 -21.69 -16.55 -22.39
N ARG A 283 -22.53 -17.28 -21.63
CA ARG A 283 -22.29 -17.53 -20.20
C ARG A 283 -21.05 -18.38 -19.93
N VAL A 284 -20.78 -19.37 -20.78
CA VAL A 284 -19.56 -20.19 -20.68
C VAL A 284 -18.33 -19.35 -20.97
N TYR A 285 -18.38 -18.46 -21.97
CA TYR A 285 -17.30 -17.51 -22.24
C TYR A 285 -17.07 -16.55 -21.07
N GLU A 286 -18.13 -15.97 -20.53
CA GLU A 286 -18.05 -15.08 -19.36
C GLU A 286 -17.47 -15.81 -18.14
N ALA A 287 -17.90 -17.05 -17.88
CA ALA A 287 -17.38 -17.86 -16.79
C ALA A 287 -15.89 -18.22 -16.97
N LEU A 288 -15.48 -18.63 -18.18
CA LEU A 288 -14.08 -18.91 -18.49
C LEU A 288 -13.20 -17.66 -18.39
N GLN A 289 -13.73 -16.50 -18.76
CA GLN A 289 -13.01 -15.23 -18.67
C GLN A 289 -12.89 -14.76 -17.21
N ALA A 290 -13.93 -14.94 -16.40
CA ALA A 290 -13.88 -14.70 -14.96
C ALA A 290 -12.82 -15.58 -14.29
N LEU A 291 -12.82 -16.88 -14.61
CA LEU A 291 -11.87 -17.86 -14.06
C LEU A 291 -10.42 -17.54 -14.48
N ARG A 292 -10.22 -17.08 -15.72
CA ARG A 292 -8.91 -16.60 -16.18
C ARG A 292 -8.44 -15.36 -15.41
N ASN A 293 -9.32 -14.38 -15.20
CA ASN A 293 -8.97 -13.19 -14.43
C ASN A 293 -8.65 -13.55 -12.97
N GLU A 294 -9.42 -14.45 -12.36
CA GLU A 294 -9.13 -14.96 -11.01
C GLU A 294 -7.77 -15.66 -10.93
N TRP A 295 -7.37 -16.42 -11.96
CA TRP A 295 -6.04 -17.02 -12.02
C TRP A 295 -4.92 -15.99 -12.19
N ASP A 296 -5.13 -14.97 -13.02
CA ASP A 296 -4.16 -13.88 -13.18
C ASP A 296 -4.01 -13.10 -11.86
N ASP A 297 -5.12 -12.78 -11.18
CA ASP A 297 -5.12 -12.14 -9.86
C ASP A 297 -4.45 -13.03 -8.79
N HIS A 298 -4.67 -14.34 -8.85
CA HIS A 298 -4.04 -15.27 -7.92
C HIS A 298 -2.53 -15.39 -8.17
N ALA A 299 -2.09 -15.36 -9.43
CA ALA A 299 -0.68 -15.32 -9.79
C ALA A 299 -0.01 -14.02 -9.30
N GLU A 300 -0.67 -12.87 -9.46
CA GLU A 300 -0.21 -11.60 -8.92
C GLU A 300 -0.14 -11.61 -7.38
N SER A 301 -1.14 -12.21 -6.71
CA SER A 301 -1.16 -12.37 -5.26
C SER A 301 0.00 -13.23 -4.76
N ILE A 302 0.31 -14.33 -5.43
CA ILE A 302 1.46 -15.20 -5.11
C ILE A 302 2.77 -14.44 -5.32
N ALA A 303 2.92 -13.68 -6.42
CA ALA A 303 4.09 -12.86 -6.66
C ALA A 303 4.28 -11.77 -5.59
N ALA A 304 3.19 -11.14 -5.15
CA ALA A 304 3.21 -10.17 -4.06
C ALA A 304 3.59 -10.82 -2.71
N ALA A 305 3.10 -12.03 -2.43
CA ALA A 305 3.47 -12.78 -1.24
C ALA A 305 4.97 -13.14 -1.22
N HIS A 306 5.54 -13.56 -2.36
CA HIS A 306 6.98 -13.79 -2.48
C HIS A 306 7.80 -12.51 -2.26
N ALA A 307 7.37 -11.38 -2.84
CA ALA A 307 8.05 -10.10 -2.62
C ALA A 307 8.00 -9.64 -1.15
N LEU A 308 6.92 -9.94 -0.43
CA LEU A 308 6.83 -9.71 1.01
C LEU A 308 7.78 -10.61 1.80
N ALA A 309 7.87 -11.89 1.45
CA ALA A 309 8.80 -12.83 2.09
C ALA A 309 10.27 -12.41 1.90
N ASP A 310 10.65 -11.93 0.71
CA ASP A 310 12.00 -11.41 0.45
C ASP A 310 12.31 -10.16 1.29
N ARG A 311 11.30 -9.29 1.45
CA ARG A 311 11.40 -8.09 2.29
C ARG A 311 11.54 -8.47 3.77
N GLU A 312 10.78 -9.45 4.25
CA GLU A 312 10.90 -9.98 5.62
C GLU A 312 12.28 -10.57 5.88
N ALA A 313 12.81 -11.38 4.96
CA ALA A 313 14.17 -11.92 5.06
C ALA A 313 15.25 -10.81 5.10
N THR A 314 15.01 -9.70 4.41
CA THR A 314 15.90 -8.52 4.45
C THR A 314 15.82 -7.81 5.81
N ILE A 315 14.62 -7.65 6.36
CA ILE A 315 14.41 -7.07 7.70
C ILE A 315 15.05 -7.95 8.78
N GLU A 316 14.97 -9.27 8.65
CA GLU A 316 15.60 -10.22 9.57
C GLU A 316 17.12 -10.05 9.60
N LYS A 317 17.77 -9.98 8.42
CA LYS A 317 19.21 -9.68 8.32
C LYS A 317 19.58 -8.33 8.95
N GLN A 318 18.75 -7.30 8.78
CA GLN A 318 18.98 -6.00 9.42
C GLN A 318 18.86 -6.09 10.94
N ASN A 319 17.88 -6.84 11.46
CA ASN A 319 17.72 -7.05 12.89
C ASN A 319 18.89 -7.81 13.49
N ASP A 320 19.43 -8.82 12.79
CA ASP A 320 20.63 -9.53 13.23
C ASP A 320 21.84 -8.59 13.27
N HIS A 321 21.99 -7.72 12.27
CA HIS A 321 23.04 -6.70 12.30
C HIS A 321 22.90 -5.73 13.48
N ILE A 322 21.67 -5.34 13.83
CA ILE A 322 21.41 -4.48 14.99
C ILE A 322 21.77 -5.22 16.29
N ARG A 323 21.46 -6.52 16.41
CA ARG A 323 21.85 -7.34 17.57
C ARG A 323 23.36 -7.40 17.72
N ASP A 324 24.09 -7.65 16.64
CA ASP A 324 25.55 -7.66 16.64
C ASP A 324 26.13 -6.30 17.08
N GLN A 325 25.50 -5.19 16.67
CA GLN A 325 25.91 -3.86 17.12
C GLN A 325 25.64 -3.65 18.61
N ASP A 326 24.50 -4.12 19.12
CA ASP A 326 24.12 -4.00 20.53
C ASP A 326 25.07 -4.81 21.42
N ASP A 327 25.43 -6.02 21.01
CA ASP A 327 26.42 -6.85 21.68
C ASP A 327 27.79 -6.14 21.76
N ARG A 328 28.22 -5.49 20.67
CA ARG A 328 29.46 -4.70 20.65
C ARG A 328 29.38 -3.49 21.58
N ILE A 329 28.24 -2.80 21.62
CA ILE A 329 28.02 -1.69 22.55
C ILE A 329 28.10 -2.18 23.99
N GLN A 330 27.50 -3.34 24.30
CA GLN A 330 27.53 -3.92 25.64
C GLN A 330 28.94 -4.33 26.09
N VAL A 331 29.74 -4.89 25.19
CA VAL A 331 31.17 -5.17 25.44
C VAL A 331 31.95 -3.89 25.70
N LEU A 332 31.75 -2.85 24.88
CA LEU A 332 32.40 -1.55 25.08
C LEU A 332 32.00 -0.90 26.40
N ALA A 333 30.71 -0.95 26.75
CA ALA A 333 30.20 -0.44 28.02
C ALA A 333 30.81 -1.17 29.22
N SER A 334 30.96 -2.49 29.13
CA SER A 334 31.62 -3.30 30.17
C SER A 334 33.07 -2.89 30.37
N LYS A 335 33.82 -2.75 29.26
CA LYS A 335 35.22 -2.31 29.29
C LYS A 335 35.38 -0.89 29.83
N LEU A 336 34.44 0.01 29.53
CA LEU A 336 34.43 1.37 30.04
C LEU A 336 34.13 1.38 31.56
N GLY A 337 33.29 0.46 32.03
CA GLY A 337 33.07 0.21 33.45
C GLY A 337 34.30 -0.31 34.18
N GLU A 338 35.05 -1.25 33.57
CA GLU A 338 36.32 -1.75 34.11
C GLU A 338 37.36 -0.62 34.22
N LEU A 339 37.57 0.15 33.15
CA LEU A 339 38.46 1.32 33.14
C LEU A 339 38.07 2.36 34.19
N SER A 340 36.77 2.61 34.37
CA SER A 340 36.27 3.51 35.40
C SER A 340 36.60 3.00 36.80
N ASN A 341 36.44 1.70 37.07
CA ASN A 341 36.82 1.10 38.34
C ASN A 341 38.33 1.17 38.58
N ASP A 342 39.15 0.91 37.57
CA ASP A 342 40.61 1.02 37.66
C ASP A 342 41.04 2.45 37.98
N MET A 343 40.42 3.45 37.35
CA MET A 343 40.67 4.86 37.67
C MET A 343 40.34 5.17 39.13
N VAL A 344 39.19 4.72 39.64
CA VAL A 344 38.82 4.91 41.05
C VAL A 344 39.81 4.24 41.99
N GLN A 345 40.28 3.03 41.66
CA GLN A 345 41.31 2.33 42.43
C GLN A 345 42.64 3.09 42.43
N HIS A 346 43.07 3.61 41.28
CA HIS A 346 44.28 4.43 41.18
C HIS A 346 44.16 5.73 41.98
N SER A 347 43.00 6.40 41.93
CA SER A 347 42.74 7.58 42.76
C SER A 347 42.83 7.24 44.26
N ALA A 348 42.24 6.13 44.70
CA ALA A 348 42.33 5.68 46.09
C ALA A 348 43.76 5.29 46.50
N GLN A 349 44.54 4.67 45.61
CA GLN A 349 45.96 4.42 45.84
C GLN A 349 46.71 5.73 46.02
N ILE A 350 46.52 6.72 45.14
CA ILE A 350 47.17 8.03 45.26
C ILE A 350 46.84 8.68 46.62
N GLU A 351 45.59 8.62 47.08
CA GLU A 351 45.20 9.14 48.40
C GLU A 351 45.91 8.42 49.56
N ASN A 352 46.07 7.09 49.49
CA ASN A 352 46.82 6.32 50.48
C ASN A 352 48.31 6.67 50.48
N TRP A 353 48.93 6.83 49.32
CA TRP A 353 50.34 7.25 49.21
C TRP A 353 50.57 8.64 49.80
N LEU A 354 49.64 9.58 49.56
CA LEU A 354 49.67 10.91 50.15
C LEU A 354 49.52 10.89 51.68
N HIS A 355 48.83 9.89 52.24
CA HIS A 355 48.70 9.72 53.69
C HIS A 355 49.90 9.02 54.35
N ASP A 356 50.56 8.08 53.66
CA ASP A 356 51.74 7.39 54.20
C ASP A 356 53.00 8.27 54.26
N ASP A 357 53.13 9.27 53.38
CA ASP A 357 54.23 10.26 53.43
C ASP A 357 54.12 11.23 54.62
N ASP A 358 52.97 11.29 55.31
CA ASP A 358 52.76 12.15 56.48
C ASP A 358 53.12 11.48 57.82
N ILE A 359 53.51 10.18 57.83
CA ILE A 359 53.93 9.46 59.04
C ILE A 359 55.41 9.71 59.39
N GLY A 360 56.16 10.44 58.54
CA GLY A 360 57.57 10.77 58.76
C GLY A 360 57.87 12.03 59.56
N ARG A 361 56.89 12.88 59.89
CA ARG A 361 57.15 14.20 60.52
C ARG A 361 56.39 14.40 61.83
N ALA A 362 56.73 13.56 62.82
CA ALA A 362 56.51 13.89 64.22
C ALA A 362 57.28 15.19 64.55
N GLY A 363 56.55 16.28 64.75
CA GLY A 363 57.16 17.58 65.01
C GLY A 363 56.22 18.74 65.30
N GLY A 364 55.07 18.50 65.95
CA GLY A 364 54.37 19.48 66.78
C GLY A 364 53.53 20.54 66.08
N GLY A 365 52.30 20.70 66.56
CA GLY A 365 51.48 21.89 66.31
C GLY A 365 50.00 21.58 66.17
N ASP A 366 49.25 21.85 67.23
CA ASP A 366 47.79 21.72 67.33
C ASP A 366 47.03 22.36 66.16
N GLY A 367 45.95 21.68 65.76
CA GLY A 367 44.79 22.30 65.11
C GLY A 367 44.56 21.89 63.66
N ALA A 368 43.85 20.78 63.45
CA ALA A 368 43.19 20.51 62.18
C ALA A 368 42.08 19.45 62.34
N SER A 369 40.97 19.84 62.95
CA SER A 369 39.65 19.27 62.59
C SER A 369 39.22 19.97 61.29
N ASP A 370 38.89 19.21 60.24
CA ASP A 370 38.01 19.57 59.09
C ASP A 370 38.44 19.06 57.69
N ILE A 371 39.30 18.04 57.59
CA ILE A 371 39.66 17.46 56.27
C ILE A 371 38.99 16.10 55.96
N GLN A 372 38.12 15.59 56.85
CA GLN A 372 37.39 14.33 56.59
C GLN A 372 36.11 14.45 55.73
N SER A 373 35.70 15.66 55.32
CA SER A 373 34.43 15.85 54.58
C SER A 373 34.54 15.78 53.05
N SER A 374 35.74 15.80 52.48
CA SER A 374 35.90 15.96 51.02
C SER A 374 36.01 14.63 50.24
N ALA A 375 36.53 13.57 50.86
CA ALA A 375 36.60 12.24 50.23
C ALA A 375 35.22 11.54 50.16
N SER A 376 34.31 11.86 51.09
CA SER A 376 32.96 11.28 51.09
C SER A 376 32.02 11.87 50.02
N SER A 377 32.39 13.00 49.40
CA SER A 377 31.55 13.64 48.37
C SER A 377 31.79 13.09 46.95
N PHE A 378 32.90 12.39 46.70
CA PHE A 378 33.21 11.83 45.39
C PHE A 378 32.58 10.44 45.16
N MET A 379 32.30 9.68 46.24
CA MET A 379 31.60 8.38 46.14
C MET A 379 30.07 8.48 45.99
N GLN A 380 29.45 9.64 46.23
CA GLN A 380 27.98 9.78 46.15
C GLN A 380 27.44 9.99 44.73
N HIS A 381 28.31 10.18 43.72
CA HIS A 381 27.89 10.37 42.33
C HIS A 381 28.07 9.12 41.43
N ALA A 382 28.67 8.04 41.94
CA ALA A 382 28.71 6.75 41.27
C ALA A 382 27.46 5.92 41.60
N ARG A 383 26.28 6.39 41.14
CA ARG A 383 25.06 5.57 41.15
C ARG A 383 25.18 4.51 40.04
N PRO A 384 24.89 3.21 40.31
CA PRO A 384 24.96 2.19 39.28
C PRO A 384 23.87 2.44 38.23
N LEU A 385 24.29 2.65 36.98
CA LEU A 385 23.45 2.65 35.77
C LEU A 385 22.99 1.23 35.42
N ALA A 386 22.41 0.51 36.37
CA ALA A 386 21.96 -0.88 36.23
C ALA A 386 20.43 -1.04 36.13
N ALA A 387 19.66 0.05 36.01
CA ALA A 387 18.19 -0.02 36.07
C ALA A 387 17.46 0.82 35.01
N ALA A 388 17.95 0.85 33.76
CA ALA A 388 17.24 1.43 32.62
C ALA A 388 17.01 0.44 31.45
N GLY A 389 17.25 -0.86 31.67
CA GLY A 389 17.11 -1.93 30.67
C GLY A 389 15.83 -2.77 30.77
N ALA A 390 14.83 -2.38 31.58
CA ALA A 390 13.55 -3.07 31.62
C ALA A 390 12.53 -2.36 30.72
N ARG A 391 12.62 -2.61 29.41
CA ARG A 391 11.46 -2.39 28.52
C ARG A 391 10.35 -3.37 28.93
N PRO A 392 9.08 -2.93 29.05
CA PRO A 392 7.98 -3.84 29.29
C PRO A 392 7.89 -4.84 28.12
N PRO A 393 7.45 -6.09 28.37
CA PRO A 393 7.26 -7.06 27.30
C PRO A 393 6.27 -6.47 26.29
N PHE A 394 6.60 -6.62 25.01
CA PHE A 394 5.67 -6.43 23.91
C PHE A 394 4.42 -7.27 24.20
N ALA A 395 3.38 -6.62 24.75
CA ALA A 395 2.04 -7.16 24.71
C ALA A 395 1.67 -7.22 23.23
N ALA A 396 1.51 -8.45 22.74
CA ALA A 396 0.88 -8.73 21.47
C ALA A 396 -0.44 -7.95 21.41
N ALA A 397 -0.46 -6.88 20.62
CA ALA A 397 -1.69 -6.25 20.21
C ALA A 397 -2.39 -7.25 19.28
N ALA A 398 -3.16 -8.13 19.90
CA ALA A 398 -4.13 -8.98 19.22
C ALA A 398 -4.97 -8.09 18.31
N ALA A 399 -5.09 -8.51 17.06
CA ALA A 399 -5.95 -7.94 16.06
C ALA A 399 -7.38 -7.78 16.60
N ALA A 400 -7.73 -6.57 17.01
CA ALA A 400 -9.11 -6.15 17.15
C ALA A 400 -9.60 -5.78 15.76
N ALA A 401 -10.19 -6.76 15.08
CA ALA A 401 -10.97 -6.53 13.87
C ALA A 401 -12.01 -5.41 14.13
N PRO A 402 -12.19 -4.46 13.19
CA PRO A 402 -13.31 -3.55 13.28
C PRO A 402 -14.61 -4.35 13.18
N ARG A 403 -15.42 -4.31 14.24
CA ARG A 403 -16.80 -4.78 14.20
C ARG A 403 -17.53 -4.00 13.11
N PRO A 404 -18.29 -4.65 12.22
CA PRO A 404 -19.15 -3.95 11.28
C PRO A 404 -20.27 -3.25 12.06
N ASP A 405 -20.44 -1.95 11.80
CA ASP A 405 -21.61 -1.22 12.28
C ASP A 405 -22.91 -1.90 11.80
N PRO A 406 -23.94 -1.96 12.65
CA PRO A 406 -25.22 -2.52 12.25
C PRO A 406 -25.89 -1.62 11.21
N LEU A 407 -26.19 -2.21 10.05
CA LEU A 407 -27.00 -1.60 9.00
C LEU A 407 -28.31 -1.02 9.59
N PRO A 408 -28.72 0.20 9.19
CA PRO A 408 -30.03 0.71 9.55
C PRO A 408 -31.12 -0.13 8.89
N ALA A 409 -32.09 -0.52 9.72
CA ALA A 409 -33.23 -1.35 9.38
C ALA A 409 -33.98 -0.85 8.14
N TYR A 410 -34.30 -1.79 7.25
CA TYR A 410 -35.30 -1.65 6.21
C TYR A 410 -36.66 -1.33 6.85
N GLY A 411 -37.07 -0.06 6.76
CA GLY A 411 -38.45 0.37 6.93
C GLY A 411 -39.19 0.25 5.60
N ALA A 412 -39.99 -0.81 5.46
CA ALA A 412 -41.04 -0.90 4.47
C ALA A 412 -42.19 0.06 4.82
N THR A 413 -42.73 0.80 3.84
CA THR A 413 -44.18 0.96 3.54
C THR A 413 -44.48 2.19 2.67
N GLY A 414 -45.45 2.03 1.76
CA GLY A 414 -46.09 3.09 0.95
C GLY A 414 -45.70 3.01 -0.54
N VAL A 415 -46.32 2.16 -1.36
CA VAL A 415 -47.69 2.26 -1.92
C VAL A 415 -48.05 3.71 -2.32
N GLY A 416 -47.90 4.02 -3.61
CA GLY A 416 -48.37 5.27 -4.22
C GLY A 416 -48.58 5.08 -5.72
N TYR A 417 -49.85 4.87 -6.10
CA TYR A 417 -50.35 4.75 -7.47
C TYR A 417 -50.33 6.10 -8.22
N GLY A 418 -50.16 6.03 -9.56
CA GLY A 418 -50.62 7.03 -10.53
C GLY A 418 -49.63 8.18 -10.80
N ALA A 419 -49.47 8.73 -12.00
CA ALA A 419 -50.19 8.57 -13.24
C ALA A 419 -49.28 9.06 -14.39
N SER A 420 -49.39 8.43 -15.56
CA SER A 420 -48.91 8.96 -16.84
C SER A 420 -49.70 10.22 -17.23
N PRO A 421 -49.10 11.14 -18.00
CA PRO A 421 -49.68 11.37 -19.33
C PRO A 421 -48.67 11.64 -20.45
N THR A 422 -48.93 10.95 -21.58
CA THR A 422 -48.83 11.31 -23.01
C THR A 422 -47.76 12.28 -23.57
N PRO A 423 -47.26 12.01 -24.81
CA PRO A 423 -46.24 12.80 -25.49
C PRO A 423 -46.81 13.98 -26.28
N SER A 424 -46.14 15.14 -26.20
CA SER A 424 -46.41 16.29 -27.06
C SER A 424 -45.63 16.21 -28.37
N ARG A 425 -46.37 16.49 -29.43
CA ARG A 425 -46.07 16.47 -30.86
C ARG A 425 -45.38 17.78 -31.29
N SER A 426 -44.60 17.67 -32.37
CA SER A 426 -44.18 18.74 -33.30
C SER A 426 -43.10 19.73 -32.85
N GLN A 427 -41.93 19.66 -33.50
CA GLN A 427 -41.53 20.70 -34.46
C GLN A 427 -40.50 20.14 -35.45
N ALA A 428 -40.82 20.29 -36.73
CA ALA A 428 -39.94 20.04 -37.86
C ALA A 428 -38.96 21.21 -37.98
N ALA A 429 -37.67 20.91 -38.13
CA ALA A 429 -36.67 21.87 -38.55
C ALA A 429 -36.02 21.39 -39.84
N HIS A 430 -36.01 22.31 -40.78
CA HIS A 430 -35.68 22.19 -42.19
C HIS A 430 -34.20 21.90 -42.42
N VAL A 431 -33.95 21.12 -43.46
CA VAL A 431 -32.65 20.85 -44.10
C VAL A 431 -32.10 22.13 -44.73
N VAL A 432 -30.82 22.43 -44.50
CA VAL A 432 -29.95 23.19 -45.43
C VAL A 432 -28.55 22.58 -45.38
N TRP A 433 -28.11 22.01 -46.51
CA TRP A 433 -26.71 21.72 -46.81
C TRP A 433 -26.09 22.94 -47.50
N PRO A 434 -24.81 23.26 -47.27
CA PRO A 434 -24.02 23.98 -48.25
C PRO A 434 -23.10 23.02 -49.02
N ALA A 435 -23.07 23.21 -50.33
CA ALA A 435 -22.05 22.70 -51.21
C ALA A 435 -20.76 23.52 -51.04
N THR A 436 -19.64 22.86 -50.79
CA THR A 436 -18.38 22.93 -51.57
C THR A 436 -17.37 21.96 -51.00
#